data_AF-A0A3E2C507-F1
#
_entry.id   AF-A0A3E2C507-F1
#
_cell.length_a   1.000
_cell.length_b   1.000
_cell.length_c   1.000
_cell.angle_alpha   90.00
_cell.angle_beta   90.00
_cell.angle_gamma   90.00
#
_symmetry.space_group_name_H-M   'P 1'
#
loop_
_entity.id
_entity.type
_entity.pdbx_description
1 polymer ?
#
loop_
_entity_poly.entity_id
_entity_poly.type
_entity_poly.pdbx_seq_one_letter_code
_entity_poly.pdbx_strand_id
1 'polypeptide(L)' 'GAIPITPHLLFPFMDDENQKHRGDAMFMDIILLGKCNELWVFGEKITGGMQVEINLAEKRRQPIKYFTDKDLGGEY' A
#
# COMPACT_ATOMS: atom_id res chain seq x y z
N GLY A 1 -17.16 -8.64 -3.81
CA GLY A 1 -16.59 -7.73 -2.80
C GLY A 1 -15.10 -7.92 -2.76
N ALA A 2 -14.35 -6.85 -2.54
CA ALA A 2 -12.90 -6.90 -2.28
C ALA A 2 -12.67 -6.38 -0.85
N ILE A 3 -11.73 -6.99 -0.12
CA ILE A 3 -11.35 -6.54 1.23
C ILE A 3 -9.98 -5.86 1.06
N PRO A 4 -9.87 -4.53 1.25
CA PRO A 4 -8.57 -3.87 1.22
C PRO A 4 -7.73 -4.41 2.39
N ILE A 5 -6.50 -4.80 2.08
CA ILE A 5 -5.53 -5.27 3.06
C ILE A 5 -4.61 -4.10 3.37
N THR A 6 -4.65 -3.60 4.59
CA THR A 6 -3.73 -2.57 5.09
C THR A 6 -2.72 -3.24 6.02
N PRO A 7 -1.48 -3.50 5.57
CA PRO A 7 -0.54 -4.35 6.31
C PRO A 7 -0.22 -3.85 7.72
N HIS A 8 -0.15 -2.53 7.94
CA HIS A 8 0.05 -1.93 9.26
C HIS A 8 -1.05 -2.32 10.28
N LEU A 9 -2.28 -2.62 9.83
CA LEU A 9 -3.35 -3.15 10.69
C LEU A 9 -3.22 -4.65 10.97
N LEU A 10 -2.54 -5.39 10.09
CA LEU A 10 -2.29 -6.83 10.24
C LEU A 10 -1.08 -7.14 11.11
N PHE A 11 -0.18 -6.17 11.27
CA PHE A 11 1.07 -6.35 12.00
C PHE A 11 1.21 -5.31 13.13
N PRO A 12 0.37 -5.39 14.18
CA PRO A 12 0.38 -4.46 15.31
C PRO A 12 1.67 -4.51 16.15
N PHE A 13 2.61 -5.39 15.82
CA PHE A 13 3.90 -5.55 16.47
C PHE A 13 5.05 -4.84 15.74
N MET A 14 4.82 -4.25 14.56
CA MET A 14 5.85 -3.49 13.85
C MET A 14 5.90 -2.05 14.37
N ASP A 15 7.12 -1.63 14.71
CA ASP A 15 7.42 -0.31 15.26
C ASP A 15 7.93 0.56 14.12
N ASP A 16 7.18 1.61 13.78
CA ASP A 16 7.52 2.53 12.71
C ASP A 16 8.79 3.34 13.01
N GLU A 17 9.26 3.45 14.25
CA GLU A 17 10.54 4.12 14.57
C GLU A 17 11.74 3.18 14.39
N ASN A 18 11.50 1.87 14.29
CA ASN A 18 12.53 0.87 14.10
C ASN A 18 12.76 0.56 12.61
N GLN A 19 13.94 0.94 12.10
CA GLN A 19 14.30 0.72 10.69
C GLN A 19 14.26 -0.76 10.26
N LYS A 20 14.56 -1.70 11.16
CA LYS A 20 14.47 -3.13 10.84
C LYS A 20 13.02 -3.55 10.64
N HIS A 21 12.13 -3.12 11.54
CA HIS A 21 10.70 -3.44 11.44
C HIS A 21 10.09 -2.84 10.18
N ARG A 22 10.51 -1.64 9.76
CA ARG A 22 10.11 -1.06 8.46
C ARG A 22 10.52 -1.93 7.27
N GLY A 23 11.73 -2.49 7.29
CA GLY A 23 12.19 -3.38 6.23
C GLY A 23 11.37 -4.68 6.17
N ASP A 24 11.08 -5.27 7.33
CA ASP A 24 10.24 -6.46 7.44
C ASP A 24 8.80 -6.17 6.96
N ALA A 25 8.26 -4.98 7.26
CA ALA A 25 6.95 -4.52 6.78
C ALA A 25 6.91 -4.46 5.26
N MET A 26 7.85 -3.74 4.65
CA MET A 26 7.93 -3.61 3.20
C MET A 26 8.05 -4.97 2.49
N PHE A 27 8.78 -5.92 3.08
CA PHE A 27 8.87 -7.27 2.54
C PHE A 27 7.51 -7.98 2.55
N MET A 28 6.77 -7.89 3.66
CA MET A 28 5.43 -8.48 3.75
C MET A 28 4.45 -7.83 2.77
N ASP A 29 4.52 -6.50 2.61
CA ASP A 29 3.68 -5.73 1.70
C ASP A 29 3.85 -6.20 0.25
N ILE A 30 5.10 -6.42 -0.18
CA ILE A 30 5.46 -6.96 -1.50
C ILE A 30 4.87 -8.37 -1.73
N ILE A 31 4.90 -9.23 -0.70
CA ILE A 31 4.35 -10.59 -0.76
C ILE A 31 2.82 -10.54 -0.84
N LEU A 32 2.17 -9.73 0.01
CA LEU A 32 0.72 -9.54 0.02
C LEU A 32 0.21 -8.95 -1.29
N LEU A 33 0.89 -7.95 -1.83
CA LEU A 33 0.58 -7.37 -3.14
C LEU A 33 0.61 -8.41 -4.25
N GLY A 34 1.44 -9.46 -4.14
CA GLY A 34 1.47 -10.57 -5.08
C GLY A 34 0.24 -11.47 -5.05
N LYS A 35 -0.60 -11.35 -4.02
CA LYS A 35 -1.87 -12.06 -3.87
C LYS A 35 -3.08 -11.20 -4.19
N CYS A 36 -2.91 -9.87 -4.28
CA CYS A 36 -3.98 -8.94 -4.60
C CYS A 36 -4.31 -8.90 -6.10
N ASN A 37 -5.56 -8.59 -6.44
CA ASN A 37 -5.98 -8.41 -7.82
C ASN A 37 -5.63 -7.02 -8.37
N GLU A 38 -5.56 -6.00 -7.52
CA GLU A 38 -5.29 -4.61 -7.87
C GLU A 38 -4.64 -3.86 -6.71
N LEU A 39 -3.96 -2.75 -7.01
CA LEU A 39 -3.36 -1.84 -6.04
C LEU A 39 -4.18 -0.54 -5.95
N TRP A 40 -4.49 -0.12 -4.73
CA TRP A 40 -5.17 1.15 -4.46
C TRP A 40 -4.21 2.10 -3.76
N VAL A 41 -3.99 3.25 -4.36
CA VAL A 41 -3.07 4.27 -3.88
C VAL A 41 -3.89 5.44 -3.34
N PHE A 42 -3.65 5.79 -2.07
CA PHE A 42 -4.36 6.85 -1.37
C PHE A 42 -3.41 8.00 -1.01
N GLY A 43 -3.97 9.21 -0.99
CA GLY A 43 -3.28 10.43 -0.56
C GLY A 43 -2.59 11.18 -1.72
N GLU A 44 -2.31 12.46 -1.48
CA GLU A 44 -1.75 13.35 -2.51
C GLU A 44 -0.24 13.14 -2.75
N LYS A 45 0.47 12.57 -1.78
CA LYS A 45 1.93 12.41 -1.82
C LYS A 45 2.32 10.94 -1.88
N ILE A 46 3.01 10.56 -2.96
CA ILE A 46 3.64 9.26 -3.12
C ILE A 46 4.97 9.26 -2.34
N THR A 47 5.08 8.39 -1.34
CA THR A 47 6.33 8.18 -0.60
C THR A 47 7.24 7.19 -1.33
N GLY A 48 8.53 7.13 -0.93
CA GLY A 48 9.47 6.16 -1.50
C GLY A 48 9.02 4.69 -1.33
N GLY A 49 8.38 4.36 -0.20
CA GLY A 49 7.80 3.03 0.02
C GLY A 49 6.65 2.72 -0.93
N MET A 50 5.72 3.66 -1.09
CA MET A 50 4.60 3.53 -2.03
C MET A 50 5.08 3.35 -3.47
N GLN A 51 6.14 4.07 -3.88
CA GLN A 51 6.70 3.95 -5.22
C GLN A 51 7.22 2.52 -5.50
N VAL A 52 7.77 1.84 -4.49
CA VAL A 52 8.23 0.44 -4.64
C VAL A 52 7.06 -0.48 -4.96
N GLU A 53 5.94 -0.33 -4.24
CA GLU A 53 4.72 -1.13 -4.46
C GLU A 53 4.08 -0.82 -5.82
N ILE A 54 3.99 0.46 -6.20
CA ILE A 54 3.46 0.90 -7.49
C ILE A 54 4.28 0.29 -8.64
N ASN A 55 5.61 0.43 -8.60
CA ASN A 55 6.50 -0.13 -9.63
C ASN A 55 6.34 -1.65 -9.74
N LEU A 56 6.13 -2.33 -8.62
CA LEU A 56 5.92 -3.78 -8.59
C LEU A 56 4.57 -4.15 -9.22
N ALA A 57 3.50 -3.42 -8.91
CA ALA A 57 2.18 -3.60 -9.51
C ALA A 57 2.21 -3.35 -11.03
N GLU A 58 2.88 -2.29 -11.47
CA GLU A 58 3.10 -1.99 -12.90
C GLU A 58 3.84 -3.13 -13.60
N LYS A 59 4.94 -3.61 -13.01
CA LYS A 59 5.72 -4.74 -13.53
C LYS A 59 4.88 -6.02 -13.64
N ARG A 60 3.95 -6.23 -12.71
CA ARG A 60 3.01 -7.36 -12.69
C ARG A 60 1.77 -7.14 -13.57
N ARG A 61 1.62 -5.96 -14.18
CA ARG A 61 0.43 -5.53 -14.94
C ARG A 61 -0.86 -5.62 -14.10
N GLN A 62 -0.74 -5.40 -12.79
CA GLN A 62 -1.89 -5.29 -11.90
C GLN A 62 -2.56 -3.92 -12.11
N PRO A 63 -3.89 -3.84 -12.15
CA PRO A 63 -4.59 -2.56 -12.17
C PRO A 63 -4.20 -1.71 -10.95
N ILE A 64 -3.99 -0.41 -11.19
CA ILE A 64 -3.67 0.58 -10.15
C ILE A 64 -4.74 1.65 -10.17
N LYS A 65 -5.34 1.93 -9.01
CA LYS A 65 -6.33 2.99 -8.84
C LYS A 65 -5.79 4.02 -7.86
N TYR A 66 -5.82 5.28 -8.27
CA TYR A 66 -5.45 6.41 -7.43
C TYR A 66 -6.73 7.04 -6.90
N PHE A 67 -6.76 7.29 -5.59
CA PHE A 67 -7.87 7.92 -4.90
C PHE A 67 -7.40 9.25 -4.32
N THR A 68 -8.17 10.29 -4.60
CA THR A 68 -8.00 11.64 -4.05
C THR A 68 -9.03 11.90 -2.96
N ASP A 69 -8.87 12.97 -2.19
CA ASP A 69 -9.82 13.34 -1.13
C ASP A 69 -11.26 13.51 -1.66
N LYS A 70 -11.42 13.89 -2.92
CA LYS A 70 -12.72 13.98 -3.61
C LYS A 70 -13.38 12.62 -3.80
N ASP A 71 -12.59 11.57 -4.01
CA ASP A 71 -13.08 10.20 -4.21
C ASP A 71 -13.48 9.53 -2.88
N LEU A 72 -12.98 10.07 -1.76
CA LEU A 72 -13.20 9.54 -0.41
C LEU A 72 -14.37 10.20 0.33
N GLY A 73 -15.08 11.13 -0.31
CA GLY A 73 -16.16 11.88 0.33
C GLY A 73 -15.68 12.89 1.37
N GLY A 74 -14.43 13.35 1.26
CA GLY A 74 -13.96 14.51 2.03
C GLY A 74 -14.71 15.76 1.57
N GLU A 75 -15.65 16.24 2.37
CA GLU A 75 -16.28 17.55 2.16
C GLU A 75 -15.23 18.65 2.34
N TYR A 76 -14.76 19.23 1.23
CA TYR A 76 -14.49 20.68 1.05
C TYR A 76 -14.61 21.06 -0.44
#